data_AF-A0A7J9VFD1-F1
#
_entry.id   AF-A0A7J9VFD1-F1
#
_cell.length_a   1.000
_cell.length_b   1.000
_cell.length_c   1.000
_cell.angle_alpha   90.00
_cell.angle_beta   90.00
_cell.angle_gamma   90.00
#
_symmetry.space_group_name_H-M   'P 1'
#
loop_
_entity.id
_entity.type
_entity.pdbx_description
1 polymer ?
#
loop_
_entity_poly.entity_id
_entity_poly.type
_entity_poly.pdbx_seq_one_letter_code
_entity_poly.pdbx_strand_id
1 'polypeptide(L)'
;MSGWEQTHRRYRLVYAVAQDVARRGQDAIDAWQHEIDAEYGGTDAFLLDVRRRWDLAMAARIEDGRRLADVEAEVGRANAGLRAVLSQFAEHPALAGRGRTPAVSIA
;
A
#
# COMPACT_ATOMS: atom_id res chain seq x y z
N MET A 1 -3.60 13.90 21.30
CA MET A 1 -3.20 13.72 19.89
C MET A 1 -4.46 13.46 19.10
N SER A 2 -4.79 14.31 18.12
CA SER A 2 -6.05 14.16 17.39
C SER A 2 -5.96 13.04 16.34
N GLY A 3 -7.08 12.40 16.02
CA GLY A 3 -7.11 11.37 14.97
C GLY A 3 -6.67 11.89 13.59
N TRP A 4 -6.81 13.19 13.35
CA TRP A 4 -6.36 13.86 12.14
C TRP A 4 -4.83 13.88 12.03
N GLU A 5 -4.11 14.24 13.10
CA GLU A 5 -2.65 14.27 13.13
C GLU A 5 -2.04 12.90 12.87
N GLN A 6 -2.60 11.86 13.48
CA GLN A 6 -2.16 10.48 13.27
C GLN A 6 -2.40 10.02 11.83
N THR A 7 -3.57 10.31 11.27
CA THR A 7 -3.88 10.00 9.87
C THR A 7 -2.89 10.67 8.92
N HIS A 8 -2.57 11.94 9.19
CA HIS A 8 -1.65 12.71 8.35
C HIS A 8 -0.21 12.19 8.43
N ARG A 9 0.27 11.79 9.62
CA ARG A 9 1.60 11.17 9.77
C ARG A 9 1.68 9.83 9.05
N ARG A 10 0.68 8.95 9.24
CA ARG A 10 0.59 7.66 8.54
C ARG A 10 0.57 7.82 7.02
N TYR A 11 -0.13 8.84 6.52
CA TYR A 11 -0.12 9.16 5.10
C TYR A 11 1.30 9.51 4.62
N ARG A 12 1.96 10.48 5.27
CA ARG A 12 3.32 10.90 4.89
C ARG A 12 4.32 9.74 4.97
N LEU A 13 4.27 8.97 6.06
CA LEU A 13 5.18 7.86 6.29
C LEU A 13 5.07 6.80 5.20
N VAL A 14 3.86 6.35 4.86
CA VAL A 14 3.71 5.33 3.82
C VAL A 14 4.23 5.78 2.46
N TYR A 15 3.96 7.01 2.04
CA TYR A 15 4.48 7.46 0.75
C TYR A 15 6.00 7.67 0.75
N ALA A 16 6.59 8.11 1.87
CA ALA A 16 8.03 8.19 2.03
C ALA A 16 8.71 6.81 1.95
N VAL A 17 8.22 5.85 2.74
CA VAL A 17 8.72 4.46 2.73
C VAL A 17 8.53 3.83 1.35
N ALA A 18 7.36 4.01 0.73
CA ALA A 18 7.07 3.43 -0.58
C ALA A 18 7.95 3.99 -1.70
N GLN A 19 8.27 5.29 -1.65
CA GLN A 19 9.22 5.91 -2.58
C GLN A 19 10.63 5.35 -2.40
N ASP A 20 11.04 5.10 -1.16
CA ASP A 20 12.34 4.52 -0.87
C ASP A 20 12.43 3.04 -1.24
N VAL A 21 11.38 2.25 -1.02
CA VAL A 21 11.30 0.86 -1.49
C VAL A 21 11.39 0.80 -3.01
N ALA A 22 10.75 1.73 -3.72
CA ALA A 22 10.87 1.81 -5.18
C ALA A 22 12.31 2.11 -5.66
N ARG A 23 13.14 2.75 -4.82
CA ARG A 23 14.54 3.08 -5.14
C ARG A 23 15.54 2.02 -4.67
N ARG A 24 15.33 1.45 -3.48
CA ARG A 24 16.30 0.66 -2.73
C ARG A 24 15.86 -0.78 -2.49
N GLY A 25 14.63 -1.13 -2.85
CA GLY A 25 14.06 -2.45 -2.57
C GLY A 25 13.78 -2.66 -1.08
N GLN A 26 13.95 -3.90 -0.63
CA GLN A 26 13.58 -4.34 0.72
C GLN A 26 14.35 -3.62 1.84
N ASP A 27 15.62 -3.28 1.61
CA ASP A 27 16.50 -2.57 2.55
C ASP A 27 15.92 -1.23 3.03
N ALA A 28 14.98 -0.65 2.28
CA ALA A 28 14.28 0.54 2.72
C ALA A 28 13.42 0.27 3.97
N ILE A 29 12.74 -0.88 4.08
CA ILE A 29 11.91 -1.17 5.26
C ILE A 29 12.75 -1.18 6.53
N ASP A 30 13.92 -1.83 6.48
CA ASP A 30 14.82 -1.88 7.64
C ASP A 30 15.27 -0.49 8.07
N ALA A 31 15.53 0.41 7.11
CA ALA A 31 15.89 1.80 7.38
C ALA A 31 14.77 2.65 7.99
N TRP A 32 13.50 2.23 7.84
CA TRP A 32 12.32 2.94 8.35
C TRP A 32 11.63 2.19 9.49
N GLN A 33 12.23 1.09 10.00
CA GLN A 33 11.58 0.19 10.94
C GLN A 33 11.13 0.90 12.21
N HIS A 34 11.93 1.82 12.74
CA HIS A 34 11.60 2.57 13.95
C HIS A 34 10.34 3.43 13.78
N GLU A 35 10.21 4.15 12.66
CA GLU A 35 9.03 4.95 12.34
C GLU A 35 7.79 4.10 12.05
N ILE A 36 8.00 2.96 11.37
CA ILE A 36 6.95 1.97 11.10
C ILE A 36 6.42 1.42 12.43
N ASP A 37 7.28 1.03 13.36
CA ASP A 37 6.88 0.53 14.67
C ASP A 37 6.16 1.61 15.48
N ALA A 38 6.65 2.86 15.46
CA ALA A 38 6.03 3.96 16.20
C ALA A 38 4.61 4.31 15.71
N GLU A 39 4.38 4.29 14.39
CA GLU A 39 3.09 4.71 13.81
C GLU A 39 2.11 3.55 13.56
N TYR A 40 2.62 2.35 13.30
CA TYR A 40 1.83 1.17 12.92
C TYR A 40 1.91 0.02 13.92
N GLY A 41 2.88 0.01 14.83
CA GLY A 41 3.11 -1.11 15.74
C GLY A 41 3.76 -2.33 15.07
N GLY A 42 4.30 -2.17 13.86
CA GLY A 42 4.99 -3.22 13.14
C GLY A 42 4.77 -3.21 11.62
N THR A 43 5.62 -3.96 10.93
CA THR A 43 5.63 -4.08 9.46
C THR A 43 4.33 -4.68 8.90
N ASP A 44 3.71 -5.62 9.61
CA ASP A 44 2.44 -6.24 9.19
C ASP A 44 1.32 -5.20 9.02
N ALA A 45 1.12 -4.36 10.04
CA ALA A 45 0.09 -3.33 10.03
C ALA A 45 0.38 -2.26 8.97
N PHE A 46 1.66 -1.95 8.74
CA PHE A 46 2.10 -1.06 7.67
C PHE A 46 1.78 -1.63 6.28
N LEU A 47 2.15 -2.88 6.01
CA LEU A 47 1.91 -3.54 4.73
C LEU A 47 0.40 -3.67 4.44
N LEU A 48 -0.41 -3.95 5.46
CA LEU A 48 -1.87 -3.97 5.35
C LEU A 48 -2.46 -2.60 5.00
N ASP A 49 -1.92 -1.50 5.54
CA ASP A 49 -2.37 -0.16 5.18
C ASP A 49 -1.93 0.24 3.76
N VAL A 50 -0.73 -0.16 3.32
CA VAL A 50 -0.30 -0.03 1.92
C VAL A 50 -1.28 -0.76 1.00
N ARG A 51 -1.63 -2.02 1.33
CA ARG A 51 -2.60 -2.80 0.55
C ARG A 51 -3.97 -2.15 0.52
N ARG A 52 -4.47 -1.68 1.66
CA ARG A 52 -5.75 -0.96 1.75
C ARG A 52 -5.78 0.27 0.83
N ARG A 53 -4.71 1.07 0.81
CA ARG A 53 -4.63 2.26 -0.06
C ARG A 53 -4.60 1.90 -1.55
N TRP A 54 -3.91 0.82 -1.91
CA TRP A 54 -3.95 0.28 -3.27
C TRP A 54 -5.37 -0.16 -3.66
N ASP A 55 -6.03 -0.95 -2.81
CA ASP A 55 -7.38 -1.45 -3.08
C ASP A 55 -8.40 -0.30 -3.22
N LEU A 56 -8.28 0.75 -2.41
CA LEU A 56 -9.09 1.97 -2.55
C LEU A 56 -8.83 2.70 -3.88
N ALA A 57 -7.57 2.81 -4.30
CA ALA A 57 -7.21 3.45 -5.57
C ALA A 57 -7.72 2.66 -6.79
N MET A 58 -7.76 1.33 -6.68
CA MET A 58 -8.35 0.41 -7.65
C MET A 58 -9.88 0.55 -7.68
N ALA A 59 -10.55 0.47 -6.52
CA ALA A 59 -12.01 0.56 -6.41
C ALA A 59 -12.55 1.85 -7.02
N ALA A 60 -11.88 2.98 -6.78
CA ALA A 60 -12.25 4.29 -7.33
C ALA A 60 -12.19 4.40 -8.87
N ARG A 61 -11.66 3.40 -9.58
CA ARG A 61 -11.52 3.38 -11.05
C ARG A 61 -12.16 2.18 -11.74
N ILE A 62 -12.53 1.14 -10.98
CA ILE A 62 -13.16 -0.07 -11.52
C ILE A 62 -14.60 0.23 -11.99
N GLU A 63 -15.24 1.26 -11.45
CA GLU A 63 -16.60 1.67 -11.81
C GLU A 63 -16.74 2.20 -13.25
N ASP A 64 -15.63 2.43 -13.96
CA ASP A 64 -15.63 3.02 -15.31
C ASP A 64 -15.95 2.02 -16.46
N GLY A 65 -16.25 0.75 -16.16
CA GLY A 65 -16.51 -0.29 -17.17
C GLY A 65 -15.28 -0.66 -18.03
N ARG A 66 -14.09 -0.17 -17.66
CA ARG A 66 -12.82 -0.42 -18.34
C ARG A 66 -12.28 -1.82 -18.00
N ARG A 67 -11.38 -2.33 -18.86
CA ARG A 67 -10.71 -3.60 -18.57
C ARG A 67 -9.88 -3.45 -17.29
N LEU A 68 -9.98 -4.44 -16.40
CA LEU A 68 -9.24 -4.44 -15.13
C LEU A 68 -7.73 -4.22 -15.33
N ALA A 69 -7.13 -4.81 -16.34
CA ALA A 69 -5.70 -4.63 -16.66
C ALA A 69 -5.33 -3.17 -16.97
N ASP A 70 -6.21 -2.43 -17.63
CA ASP A 70 -5.98 -1.02 -17.96
C ASP A 70 -6.07 -0.15 -16.69
N VAL A 71 -7.02 -0.48 -15.81
CA VAL A 71 -7.15 0.16 -14.49
C VAL A 71 -5.93 -0.14 -13.62
N GLU A 72 -5.49 -1.39 -13.54
CA GLU A 72 -4.28 -1.79 -12.79
C GLU A 72 -3.01 -1.09 -13.34
N ALA A 73 -2.91 -0.93 -14.65
CA ALA A 73 -1.80 -0.22 -15.28
C ALA A 73 -1.82 1.28 -14.95
N GLU A 74 -2.99 1.93 -15.00
CA GLU A 74 -3.13 3.34 -14.64
C GLU A 74 -2.86 3.57 -13.14
N VAL A 75 -3.52 2.83 -12.26
CA VAL A 75 -3.32 2.89 -10.81
C VAL A 75 -1.87 2.60 -10.46
N GLY A 76 -1.29 1.60 -11.12
CA GLY A 76 0.11 1.23 -10.95
C GLY A 76 1.09 2.35 -11.29
N ARG A 77 0.81 3.14 -12.35
CA ARG A 77 1.63 4.32 -12.68
C ARG A 77 1.42 5.44 -11.67
N ALA A 78 0.16 5.73 -11.30
CA ALA A 78 -0.17 6.80 -10.35
C ALA A 78 0.34 6.51 -8.92
N ASN A 79 0.47 5.23 -8.55
CA ASN A 79 0.85 4.76 -7.22
C ASN A 79 2.08 3.84 -7.29
N ALA A 80 3.08 4.21 -8.10
CA ALA A 80 4.25 3.37 -8.37
C ALA A 80 4.98 2.92 -7.10
N GLY A 81 5.09 3.78 -6.08
CA GLY A 81 5.67 3.41 -4.79
C GLY A 81 4.88 2.30 -4.08
N LEU A 82 3.55 2.45 -3.97
CA LEU A 82 2.71 1.43 -3.33
C LEU A 82 2.79 0.10 -4.10
N ARG A 83 2.79 0.17 -5.43
CA ARG A 83 2.99 -1.02 -6.29
C ARG A 83 4.34 -1.69 -6.04
N ALA A 84 5.41 -0.92 -5.87
CA ALA A 84 6.73 -1.45 -5.57
C ALA A 84 6.74 -2.20 -4.23
N VAL A 85 6.16 -1.62 -3.17
CA VAL A 85 6.03 -2.30 -1.87
C VAL A 85 5.24 -3.60 -2.00
N LEU A 86 4.06 -3.57 -2.62
CA LEU A 86 3.23 -4.76 -2.76
C LEU A 86 3.87 -5.85 -3.63
N SER A 87 4.71 -5.47 -4.60
CA SER A 87 5.44 -6.42 -5.43
C SER A 87 6.62 -7.04 -4.67
N GLN A 88 7.36 -6.23 -3.91
CA GLN A 88 8.52 -6.68 -3.14
C GLN A 88 8.13 -7.60 -1.99
N PHE A 89 6.98 -7.34 -1.36
CA PHE A 89 6.50 -8.08 -0.18
C PHE A 89 5.33 -9.03 -0.50
N ALA A 90 5.16 -9.45 -1.76
CA ALA A 90 4.02 -10.27 -2.18
C ALA A 90 3.88 -11.58 -1.38
N GLU A 91 5.01 -12.20 -1.01
CA GLU A 91 5.08 -13.44 -0.24
C GLU A 91 5.08 -13.21 1.28
N HIS A 92 5.03 -11.96 1.74
CA HIS A 92 5.01 -11.66 3.16
C HIS A 92 3.70 -12.21 3.79
N PRO A 93 3.73 -12.89 4.94
CA PRO A 93 2.55 -13.54 5.53
C PRO A 93 1.33 -12.61 5.71
N ALA A 94 1.58 -11.34 6.05
CA ALA A 94 0.53 -10.31 6.16
C ALA A 94 -0.22 -10.03 4.84
N LEU A 95 0.39 -10.30 3.69
CA LEU A 95 -0.16 -10.07 2.35
C LEU A 95 -0.53 -11.38 1.64
N ALA A 96 0.14 -12.49 1.98
CA ALA A 96 -0.13 -13.82 1.45
C ALA A 96 -1.60 -14.21 1.69
N GLY A 97 -2.26 -14.73 0.65
CA GLY A 97 -3.67 -15.14 0.72
C GLY A 97 -4.71 -14.04 0.39
N ARG A 98 -4.30 -12.77 0.28
CA ARG A 98 -5.15 -11.71 -0.30
C ARG A 98 -4.88 -11.59 -1.79
N GLY A 99 -5.64 -12.33 -2.59
CA GLY A 99 -5.53 -12.33 -4.06
C GLY A 99 -5.44 -10.92 -4.67
N ARG A 100 -4.83 -10.80 -5.86
CA ARG A 100 -4.54 -9.53 -6.58
C ARG A 100 -5.74 -8.61 -6.84
N THR A 101 -6.96 -9.05 -6.53
CA THR A 101 -8.21 -8.37 -6.89
C THR A 101 -9.02 -8.08 -5.62
N PRO A 102 -9.58 -6.87 -5.46
CA PRO A 102 -10.49 -6.61 -4.35
C PRO A 102 -11.70 -7.51 -4.48
N ALA A 103 -12.00 -8.27 -3.42
CA ALA A 103 -13.33 -8.81 -3.23
C ALA A 103 -14.25 -7.62 -2.97
N VAL A 104 -14.79 -7.04 -4.05
CA VAL A 104 -15.89 -6.08 -3.97
C VAL A 104 -17.15 -6.90 -3.67
N SER A 105 -17.37 -7.21 -2.40
CA SER A 105 -18.70 -7.57 -1.92
C SER A 105 -19.48 -6.27 -1.75
N ILE A 106 -20.30 -5.94 -2.74
CA ILE A 106 -21.39 -4.98 -2.58
C ILE A 106 -22.45 -5.71 -1.77
N ALA A 107 -22.70 -5.24 -0.55
CA ALA A 107 -23.90 -5.55 0.23
C ALA A 107 -24.94 -4.44 0.00
#